data_AF-A0A6V8PCQ4-F1
#
_entry.id   AF-A0A6V8PCQ4-F1
#
_cell.length_a   1.000
_cell.length_b   1.000
_cell.length_c   1.000
_cell.angle_alpha   90.00
_cell.angle_beta   90.00
_cell.angle_gamma   90.00
#
_symmetry.space_group_name_H-M   'P 1'
#
loop_
_entity.id
_entity.type
_entity.pdbx_description
1 polymer ?
#
loop_
_entity_poly.entity_id
_entity_poly.type
_entity_poly.pdbx_seq_one_letter_code
_entity_poly.pdbx_strand_id
1 'polypeptide(L)'
;MFVRVKVTPNSPRKSVQIVASLRVGDKVRQKIVRYIGVAQNDEELEELKLLAESIKIQMEAGSQQLLMSPEKLARINLEAKAEKYASEDYQVDLRNLVEEQRIVSGIHDTYGALFSELGYDRVISNPKRNVSAASLFKDLVLARIANPASKMASRDMLEEDFGISLPLDKIYRMMDKLDHKAIQRLKEITYQNTLNLLGGKISVIFYDVTTLYFESFDSDELKKCGFSKDSKHNQPQVLLALMVTAEGLPLDYEVFPGNIYEGKTLIPALEKISQKYNIEEVILVADSAMLSEDNILKLDSLKEKNISYIVGARLKSLPAVLKKKILDPENYP
;
A
#
# COMPACT_ATOMS: atom_id res chain seq x y z
N MET A 1 -38.70 13.48 -4.74
CA MET A 1 -40.06 14.09 -4.66
C MET A 1 -40.12 15.32 -5.57
N PHE A 2 -41.27 15.93 -5.83
CA PHE A 2 -41.33 17.18 -6.62
C PHE A 2 -42.39 18.17 -6.10
N VAL A 3 -42.16 19.46 -6.36
CA VAL A 3 -43.11 20.54 -6.04
C VAL A 3 -44.13 20.65 -7.17
N ARG A 4 -45.41 20.57 -6.82
CA ARG A 4 -46.54 20.71 -7.74
C ARG A 4 -47.33 21.96 -7.40
N VAL A 5 -47.57 22.78 -8.40
CA VAL A 5 -48.51 23.90 -8.33
C VAL A 5 -49.81 23.48 -9.00
N LYS A 6 -50.94 23.59 -8.28
CA LYS A 6 -52.27 23.31 -8.80
C LYS A 6 -53.07 24.60 -8.86
N VAL A 7 -53.68 24.86 -10.01
CA VAL A 7 -54.56 26.02 -10.24
C VAL A 7 -56.00 25.60 -9.92
N THR A 8 -56.73 26.43 -9.17
CA THR A 8 -58.16 26.21 -8.94
C THR A 8 -58.96 26.81 -10.10
N PRO A 9 -59.90 26.07 -10.72
CA PRO A 9 -60.74 26.60 -11.79
C PRO A 9 -61.48 27.87 -11.34
N ASN A 10 -61.49 28.90 -12.18
CA ASN A 10 -62.15 30.20 -11.93
C ASN A 10 -61.69 30.94 -10.67
N SER A 11 -60.45 30.72 -10.21
CA SER A 11 -59.85 31.46 -9.10
C SER A 11 -58.40 31.83 -9.42
N PRO A 12 -57.90 33.02 -9.03
CA PRO A 12 -56.48 33.36 -9.16
C PRO A 12 -55.57 32.55 -8.21
N ARG A 13 -56.17 31.77 -7.30
CA ARG A 13 -55.48 31.01 -6.26
C ARG A 13 -54.71 29.82 -6.83
N LYS A 14 -53.45 29.68 -6.43
CA LYS A 14 -52.56 28.58 -6.80
C LYS A 14 -52.10 27.85 -5.55
N SER A 15 -52.40 26.56 -5.42
CA SER A 15 -51.95 25.77 -4.26
C SER A 15 -50.62 25.07 -4.54
N VAL A 16 -49.67 25.16 -3.61
CA VAL A 16 -48.34 24.54 -3.70
C VAL A 16 -48.26 23.31 -2.80
N GLN A 17 -47.80 22.19 -3.37
CA GLN A 17 -47.77 20.88 -2.72
C GLN A 17 -46.48 20.14 -3.02
N ILE A 18 -45.95 19.37 -2.06
CA ILE A 18 -44.88 18.40 -2.29
C ILE A 18 -45.51 17.03 -2.56
N VAL A 19 -45.13 16.42 -3.68
CA VAL A 19 -45.69 15.15 -4.17
C VAL A 19 -44.58 14.11 -4.34
N ALA A 20 -44.86 12.88 -3.92
CA ALA A 20 -44.03 11.72 -4.18
C ALA A 20 -44.67 10.85 -5.26
N SER A 21 -43.87 10.40 -6.22
CA SER A 21 -44.25 9.36 -7.16
C SER A 21 -43.86 8.00 -6.59
N LEU A 22 -44.83 7.13 -6.40
CA LEU A 22 -44.66 5.76 -5.90
C LEU A 22 -45.05 4.78 -7.01
N ARG A 23 -44.22 3.78 -7.26
CA ARG A 23 -44.49 2.74 -8.24
C ARG A 23 -45.28 1.61 -7.56
N VAL A 24 -46.48 1.31 -8.05
CA VAL A 24 -47.35 0.23 -7.55
C VAL A 24 -47.64 -0.70 -8.73
N GLY A 25 -46.89 -1.81 -8.82
CA GLY A 25 -46.84 -2.66 -10.01
C GLY A 25 -46.30 -1.89 -11.22
N ASP A 26 -46.98 -1.99 -12.36
CA ASP A 26 -46.61 -1.27 -13.59
C ASP A 26 -47.12 0.18 -13.67
N LYS A 27 -47.85 0.66 -12.65
CA LYS A 27 -48.45 2.01 -12.65
C LYS A 27 -47.75 2.92 -11.65
N VAL A 28 -47.44 4.14 -12.08
CA VAL A 28 -46.95 5.21 -11.18
C VAL A 28 -48.16 5.90 -10.55
N ARG A 29 -48.25 5.88 -9.23
CA ARG A 29 -49.25 6.64 -8.45
C ARG A 29 -48.57 7.79 -7.72
N GLN A 30 -49.21 8.94 -7.69
CA GLN A 30 -48.71 10.12 -6.99
C GLN A 30 -49.41 10.28 -5.65
N LYS A 31 -48.65 10.45 -4.57
CA LYS A 31 -49.15 10.74 -3.22
C LYS A 31 -48.68 12.13 -2.80
N ILE A 32 -49.60 12.94 -2.28
CA ILE A 32 -49.24 14.23 -1.67
C ILE A 32 -48.51 13.92 -0.36
N VAL A 33 -47.27 14.39 -0.26
CA VAL A 33 -46.43 14.22 0.92
C VAL A 33 -46.71 15.34 1.91
N ARG A 34 -46.80 16.57 1.42
CA ARG A 34 -47.04 17.75 2.27
C ARG A 34 -47.74 18.86 1.49
N TYR A 35 -48.71 19.49 2.14
CA TYR A 35 -49.33 20.71 1.65
C TYR A 35 -48.56 21.92 2.18
N ILE A 36 -48.21 22.87 1.31
CA ILE A 36 -47.36 24.02 1.69
C ILE A 36 -48.22 25.28 1.90
N GLY A 37 -49.10 25.61 0.96
CA GLY A 37 -49.95 26.80 1.08
C GLY A 37 -50.76 27.10 -0.18
N VAL A 38 -51.59 28.15 -0.11
CA VAL A 38 -52.27 28.75 -1.27
C VAL A 38 -51.69 30.13 -1.50
N ALA A 39 -51.15 30.38 -2.69
CA ALA A 39 -50.78 31.71 -3.13
C ALA A 39 -51.99 32.46 -3.69
N GLN A 40 -52.13 33.73 -3.33
CA GLN A 40 -53.14 34.66 -3.85
C GLN A 40 -52.59 35.57 -4.96
N ASN A 41 -51.28 35.80 -4.98
CA ASN A 41 -50.57 36.55 -6.02
C ASN A 41 -49.29 35.79 -6.47
N ASP A 42 -48.59 36.32 -7.47
CA ASP A 42 -47.41 35.65 -8.02
C ASP A 42 -46.16 35.78 -7.11
N GLU A 43 -46.07 36.81 -6.26
CA GLU A 43 -44.99 36.95 -5.27
C GLU A 43 -45.09 35.86 -4.20
N GLU A 44 -46.27 35.67 -3.60
CA GLU A 44 -46.55 34.62 -2.61
C GLU A 44 -46.37 33.23 -3.23
N LEU A 45 -46.62 33.08 -4.54
CA LEU A 45 -46.35 31.83 -5.25
C LEU A 45 -44.86 31.49 -5.27
N GLU A 46 -44.00 32.47 -5.55
CA GLU A 46 -42.55 32.25 -5.56
C GLU A 46 -42.01 31.96 -4.17
N GLU A 47 -42.49 32.66 -3.13
CA GLU A 47 -42.14 32.35 -1.74
C GLU A 47 -42.55 30.93 -1.34
N LEU A 48 -43.78 30.52 -1.66
CA LEU A 48 -44.26 29.17 -1.36
C LEU A 48 -43.52 28.09 -2.16
N LYS A 49 -43.07 28.38 -3.39
CA LYS A 49 -42.23 27.45 -4.17
C LYS A 49 -40.84 27.29 -3.54
N LEU A 50 -40.23 28.38 -3.10
CA LEU A 50 -38.91 28.37 -2.46
C LEU A 50 -38.96 27.60 -1.14
N LEU A 51 -40.00 27.84 -0.33
CA LEU A 51 -40.26 27.07 0.89
C LEU A 51 -40.51 25.58 0.60
N ALA A 52 -41.25 25.27 -0.47
CA ALA A 52 -41.50 23.89 -0.85
C ALA A 52 -40.23 23.14 -1.27
N GLU A 53 -39.33 23.79 -2.04
CA GLU A 53 -38.04 23.19 -2.42
C GLU A 53 -37.09 23.05 -1.21
N SER A 54 -37.05 24.02 -0.29
CA SER A 54 -36.20 23.91 0.90
C SER A 54 -36.63 22.75 1.81
N ILE A 55 -37.94 22.60 2.04
CA ILE A 55 -38.51 21.47 2.79
C ILE A 55 -38.24 20.15 2.06
N LYS A 56 -38.34 20.13 0.73
CA LYS A 56 -38.05 18.92 -0.06
C LYS A 56 -36.59 18.48 0.11
N ILE A 57 -35.64 19.40 0.01
CA ILE A 57 -34.20 19.12 0.19
C ILE A 57 -33.94 18.56 1.58
N GLN A 58 -34.56 19.15 2.61
CA GLN A 58 -34.42 18.66 3.98
C GLN A 58 -35.00 17.24 4.16
N MET A 59 -36.15 16.95 3.53
CA MET A 59 -36.75 15.61 3.57
C MET A 59 -35.93 14.56 2.81
N GLU A 60 -35.23 14.94 1.74
CA GLU A 60 -34.38 14.05 0.93
C GLU A 60 -33.01 13.79 1.60
N ALA A 61 -32.45 14.77 2.31
CA ALA A 61 -31.19 14.63 3.03
C ALA A 61 -31.29 13.76 4.31
N GLY A 62 -32.48 13.68 4.92
CA GLY A 62 -32.70 12.90 6.14
C GLY A 62 -31.79 13.38 7.30
N SER A 63 -30.98 12.47 7.84
CA SER A 63 -30.02 12.77 8.93
C SER A 63 -28.64 13.26 8.45
N GLN A 64 -28.41 13.37 7.15
CA GLN A 64 -27.12 13.79 6.60
C GLN A 64 -26.90 15.30 6.78
N GLN A 65 -25.68 15.68 7.15
CA GLN A 65 -25.31 17.08 7.33
C GLN A 65 -25.05 17.75 5.97
N LEU A 66 -25.84 18.78 5.65
CA LEU A 66 -25.69 19.54 4.41
C LEU A 66 -24.59 20.59 4.55
N LEU A 67 -23.80 20.78 3.48
CA LEU A 67 -22.74 21.79 3.39
C LEU A 67 -23.29 23.24 3.39
N MET A 68 -24.57 23.42 3.05
CA MET A 68 -25.24 24.71 2.95
C MET A 68 -26.66 24.61 3.51
N SER A 69 -27.26 25.74 3.91
CA SER A 69 -28.65 25.74 4.39
C SER A 69 -29.63 25.32 3.27
N PRO A 70 -30.70 24.57 3.59
CA PRO A 70 -31.70 24.16 2.60
C PRO A 70 -32.32 25.32 1.82
N GLU A 71 -32.49 26.48 2.45
CA GLU A 71 -33.00 27.69 1.80
C GLU A 71 -32.04 28.24 0.73
N LYS A 72 -30.73 28.26 1.03
CA LYS A 72 -29.71 28.72 0.08
C LYS A 72 -29.60 27.77 -1.11
N LEU A 73 -29.68 26.46 -0.86
CA LEU A 73 -29.72 25.45 -1.92
C LEU A 73 -31.00 25.55 -2.77
N ALA A 74 -32.15 25.83 -2.16
CA ALA A 74 -33.40 26.04 -2.88
C ALA A 74 -33.33 27.24 -3.84
N ARG A 75 -32.73 28.37 -3.39
CA ARG A 75 -32.50 29.54 -4.25
C ARG A 75 -31.61 29.23 -5.45
N ILE A 76 -30.46 28.61 -5.21
CA ILE A 76 -29.52 28.21 -6.29
C ILE A 76 -30.22 27.30 -7.31
N ASN A 77 -31.01 26.33 -6.85
CA ASN A 77 -31.74 25.42 -7.74
C ASN A 77 -32.84 26.11 -8.55
N LEU A 78 -33.48 27.16 -8.01
CA LEU A 78 -34.48 27.94 -8.72
C LEU A 78 -33.83 28.89 -9.75
N GLU A 79 -32.72 29.54 -9.37
CA GLU A 79 -31.92 30.39 -10.25
C GLU A 79 -31.32 29.59 -11.41
N ALA A 80 -30.75 28.41 -11.15
CA ALA A 80 -30.23 27.51 -12.19
C ALA A 80 -31.31 26.98 -13.14
N LYS A 81 -32.58 26.91 -12.72
CA LYS A 81 -33.71 26.57 -13.60
C LYS A 81 -34.13 27.75 -14.49
N ALA A 82 -33.93 28.98 -14.02
CA ALA A 82 -34.25 30.21 -14.76
C ALA A 82 -33.16 30.53 -15.79
N GLU A 83 -31.89 30.34 -15.44
CA GLU A 83 -30.75 30.45 -16.36
C GLU A 83 -30.55 29.16 -17.16
N LYS A 84 -31.43 28.90 -18.13
CA LYS A 84 -31.09 27.96 -19.20
C LYS A 84 -30.20 28.68 -20.21
N TYR A 85 -28.88 28.56 -20.03
CA TYR A 85 -27.93 28.89 -21.08
C TYR A 85 -28.35 28.17 -22.38
N ALA A 86 -28.47 28.92 -23.47
CA ALA A 86 -28.78 28.36 -24.78
C ALA A 86 -27.64 27.40 -25.17
N SER A 87 -27.97 26.15 -25.49
CA SER A 87 -26.94 25.14 -25.80
C SER A 87 -26.18 25.44 -27.09
N GLU A 88 -26.63 26.42 -27.88
CA GLU A 88 -26.02 26.81 -29.16
C GLU A 88 -24.69 27.55 -28.97
N ASP A 89 -24.43 28.16 -27.81
CA ASP A 89 -23.19 28.91 -27.53
C ASP A 89 -22.00 28.00 -27.17
N TYR A 90 -22.23 26.72 -26.90
CA TYR A 90 -21.21 25.79 -26.44
C TYR A 90 -21.10 24.59 -27.38
N GLN A 91 -19.91 24.37 -27.94
CA GLN A 91 -19.62 23.17 -28.76
C GLN A 91 -19.73 21.86 -27.94
N VAL A 92 -19.65 21.95 -26.62
CA VAL A 92 -19.74 20.81 -25.69
C VAL A 92 -20.72 21.18 -24.59
N ASP A 93 -21.80 20.40 -24.47
CA ASP A 93 -22.72 20.51 -23.35
C ASP A 93 -22.09 19.84 -22.11
N LEU A 94 -21.57 20.66 -21.19
CA LEU A 94 -20.93 20.19 -19.96
C LEU A 94 -21.86 19.32 -19.08
N ARG A 95 -23.18 19.43 -19.24
CA ARG A 95 -24.16 18.61 -18.50
C ARG A 95 -24.18 17.16 -18.99
N ASN A 96 -23.65 16.91 -20.18
CA ASN A 96 -23.53 15.59 -20.78
C ASN A 96 -22.15 14.96 -20.55
N LEU A 97 -21.24 15.65 -19.85
CA LEU A 97 -19.97 15.05 -19.46
C LEU A 97 -20.20 13.98 -18.40
N VAL A 98 -19.65 12.80 -18.66
CA VAL A 98 -19.59 11.69 -17.72
C VAL A 98 -18.10 11.47 -17.43
N GLU A 99 -17.72 11.39 -16.16
CA GLU A 99 -16.37 10.98 -15.78
C GLU A 99 -16.19 9.52 -16.21
N GLU A 100 -15.44 9.30 -17.31
CA GLU A 100 -15.15 7.94 -17.79
C GLU A 100 -14.15 7.23 -16.86
N GLN A 101 -13.11 7.96 -16.44
CA GLN A 101 -12.08 7.44 -15.53
C GLN A 101 -11.28 8.58 -14.88
N ARG A 102 -10.81 8.34 -13.65
CA ARG A 102 -9.80 9.17 -12.98
C ARG A 102 -8.47 8.41 -12.96
N ILE A 103 -7.41 9.05 -13.47
CA ILE A 103 -6.08 8.45 -13.52
C ILE A 103 -5.14 9.24 -12.62
N VAL A 104 -4.47 8.55 -11.69
CA VAL A 104 -3.39 9.11 -10.86
C VAL A 104 -2.05 8.73 -11.50
N SER A 105 -1.11 9.65 -11.71
CA SER A 105 0.23 9.32 -12.26
C SER A 105 1.36 9.33 -11.23
N GLY A 106 1.10 9.84 -10.02
CA GLY A 106 2.14 10.26 -9.07
C GLY A 106 3.18 9.19 -8.71
N ILE A 107 2.77 7.92 -8.53
CA ILE A 107 3.72 6.84 -8.19
C ILE A 107 4.66 6.51 -9.35
N HIS A 108 4.19 6.61 -10.59
CA HIS A 108 4.99 6.32 -11.78
C HIS A 108 5.98 7.45 -12.04
N ASP A 109 5.59 8.70 -11.78
CA ASP A 109 6.47 9.86 -11.95
C ASP A 109 7.57 9.90 -10.88
N THR A 110 7.23 9.60 -9.62
CA THR A 110 8.17 9.67 -8.49
C THR A 110 8.99 8.39 -8.34
N TYR A 111 8.34 7.27 -8.02
CA TYR A 111 9.02 5.99 -7.81
C TYR A 111 9.53 5.40 -9.11
N GLY A 112 8.87 5.66 -10.25
CA GLY A 112 9.35 5.18 -11.54
C GLY A 112 10.64 5.86 -12.00
N ALA A 113 10.87 7.13 -11.66
CA ALA A 113 12.14 7.80 -11.88
C ALA A 113 13.24 7.24 -10.97
N LEU A 114 12.96 7.10 -9.67
CA LEU A 114 13.89 6.50 -8.70
C LEU A 114 14.26 5.05 -9.06
N PHE A 115 13.29 4.25 -9.49
CA PHE A 115 13.52 2.87 -9.93
C PHE A 115 14.54 2.81 -11.08
N SER A 116 14.44 3.77 -12.02
CA SER A 116 15.35 3.86 -13.16
C SER A 116 16.72 4.44 -12.78
N GLU A 117 16.75 5.45 -11.91
CA GLU A 117 17.99 6.05 -11.38
C GLU A 117 18.82 5.03 -10.60
N LEU A 118 18.18 4.24 -9.73
CA LEU A 118 18.81 3.15 -8.99
C LEU A 118 19.20 1.97 -9.90
N GLY A 119 18.82 1.98 -11.18
CA GLY A 119 19.22 0.98 -12.16
C GLY A 119 18.43 -0.32 -12.14
N TYR A 120 17.29 -0.37 -11.45
CA TYR A 120 16.47 -1.60 -11.34
C TYR A 120 15.83 -2.04 -12.66
N ASP A 121 15.80 -1.17 -13.69
CA ASP A 121 15.42 -1.55 -15.06
C ASP A 121 16.28 -2.69 -15.64
N ARG A 122 17.47 -2.91 -15.08
CA ARG A 122 18.44 -3.92 -15.53
C ARG A 122 18.32 -5.25 -14.79
N VAL A 123 17.36 -5.39 -13.87
CA VAL A 123 17.12 -6.64 -13.12
C VAL A 123 16.60 -7.75 -14.03
N ILE A 124 15.73 -7.46 -14.99
CA ILE A 124 15.36 -8.41 -16.04
C ILE A 124 16.42 -8.39 -17.13
N SER A 125 16.94 -9.57 -17.51
CA SER A 125 18.00 -9.66 -18.51
C SER A 125 17.48 -9.23 -19.88
N ASN A 126 18.31 -8.52 -20.64
CA ASN A 126 17.96 -8.00 -21.98
C ASN A 126 16.56 -7.33 -22.01
N PRO A 127 16.35 -6.22 -21.28
CA PRO A 127 15.03 -5.61 -21.15
C PRO A 127 14.41 -5.23 -22.50
N LYS A 128 15.23 -4.86 -23.50
CA LYS A 128 14.78 -4.61 -24.89
C LYS A 128 14.14 -5.83 -25.58
N ARG A 129 14.52 -7.05 -25.20
CA ARG A 129 13.91 -8.30 -25.70
C ARG A 129 12.78 -8.79 -24.80
N ASN A 130 12.77 -8.37 -23.54
CA ASN A 130 11.80 -8.76 -22.52
C ASN A 130 10.95 -7.55 -22.07
N VAL A 131 10.56 -6.68 -23.00
CA VAL A 131 9.92 -5.39 -22.69
C VAL A 131 8.68 -5.57 -21.82
N SER A 132 7.83 -6.53 -22.16
CA SER A 132 6.63 -6.82 -21.37
C SER A 132 6.96 -7.27 -19.94
N ALA A 133 7.94 -8.15 -19.75
CA ALA A 133 8.33 -8.62 -18.42
C ALA A 133 8.98 -7.50 -17.60
N ALA A 134 9.81 -6.65 -18.22
CA ALA A 134 10.44 -5.52 -17.56
C ALA A 134 9.42 -4.47 -17.13
N SER A 135 8.44 -4.14 -17.98
CA SER A 135 7.34 -3.23 -17.63
C SER A 135 6.50 -3.80 -16.49
N LEU A 136 6.05 -5.06 -16.61
CA LEU A 136 5.26 -5.73 -15.57
C LEU A 136 6.00 -5.78 -14.23
N PHE A 137 7.31 -6.03 -14.25
CA PHE A 137 8.13 -6.01 -13.06
C PHE A 137 8.16 -4.61 -12.43
N LYS A 138 8.41 -3.56 -13.23
CA LYS A 138 8.41 -2.17 -12.77
C LYS A 138 7.05 -1.81 -12.16
N ASP A 139 5.97 -1.94 -12.92
CA ASP A 139 4.61 -1.56 -12.48
C ASP A 139 4.21 -2.28 -11.18
N LEU A 140 4.52 -3.58 -11.08
CA LEU A 140 4.26 -4.37 -9.87
C LEU A 140 5.10 -3.89 -8.68
N VAL A 141 6.38 -3.53 -8.89
CA VAL A 141 7.22 -2.99 -7.82
C VAL A 141 6.68 -1.63 -7.35
N LEU A 142 6.35 -0.72 -8.27
CA LEU A 142 5.83 0.60 -7.92
C LEU A 142 4.51 0.49 -7.15
N ALA A 143 3.60 -0.39 -7.60
CA ALA A 143 2.34 -0.63 -6.93
C ALA A 143 2.53 -1.16 -5.50
N ARG A 144 3.48 -2.08 -5.30
CA ARG A 144 3.76 -2.68 -3.98
C ARG A 144 4.49 -1.74 -3.02
N ILE A 145 5.26 -0.78 -3.54
CA ILE A 145 5.85 0.30 -2.74
C ILE A 145 4.74 1.23 -2.25
N ALA A 146 3.78 1.57 -3.11
CA ALA A 146 2.65 2.42 -2.75
C ALA A 146 1.68 1.74 -1.78
N ASN A 147 1.37 0.45 -2.00
CA ASN A 147 0.50 -0.33 -1.15
C ASN A 147 0.96 -1.80 -1.09
N PRO A 148 1.60 -2.24 0.01
CA PRO A 148 2.10 -3.60 0.17
C PRO A 148 0.98 -4.65 0.24
N ALA A 149 0.48 -5.11 -0.91
CA ALA A 149 -0.61 -6.08 -1.01
C ALA A 149 -0.21 -7.35 -1.79
N SER A 150 -1.14 -8.25 -2.11
CA SER A 150 -0.87 -9.40 -2.99
C SER A 150 -0.61 -8.96 -4.44
N LYS A 151 -0.06 -9.83 -5.30
CA LYS A 151 0.14 -9.51 -6.74
C LYS A 151 -1.19 -9.23 -7.45
N MET A 152 -2.23 -9.97 -7.07
CA MET A 152 -3.59 -9.77 -7.58
C MET A 152 -4.14 -8.42 -7.13
N ALA A 153 -4.05 -8.09 -5.84
CA ALA A 153 -4.50 -6.79 -5.33
C ALA A 153 -3.70 -5.61 -5.92
N SER A 154 -2.40 -5.80 -6.18
CA SER A 154 -1.58 -4.78 -6.87
C SER A 154 -2.07 -4.57 -8.31
N ARG A 155 -2.50 -5.63 -9.00
CA ARG A 155 -3.11 -5.56 -10.33
C ARG A 155 -4.45 -4.82 -10.29
N ASP A 156 -5.31 -5.15 -9.32
CA ASP A 156 -6.61 -4.50 -9.13
C ASP A 156 -6.42 -2.98 -8.90
N MET A 157 -5.51 -2.60 -7.99
CA MET A 157 -5.17 -1.20 -7.72
C MET A 157 -4.63 -0.47 -8.96
N LEU A 158 -3.73 -1.10 -9.72
CA LEU A 158 -3.19 -0.52 -10.96
C LEU A 158 -4.28 -0.30 -12.01
N GLU A 159 -5.26 -1.18 -12.09
CA GLU A 159 -6.38 -1.08 -13.03
C GLU A 159 -7.36 0.02 -12.59
N GLU A 160 -7.74 0.06 -11.31
CA GLU A 160 -8.71 1.01 -10.75
C GLU A 160 -8.17 2.44 -10.67
N ASP A 161 -6.98 2.63 -10.10
CA ASP A 161 -6.46 3.97 -9.77
C ASP A 161 -5.57 4.57 -10.87
N PHE A 162 -4.94 3.70 -11.68
CA PHE A 162 -3.92 4.10 -12.66
C PHE A 162 -4.31 3.77 -14.11
N GLY A 163 -5.40 3.03 -14.34
CA GLY A 163 -5.82 2.60 -15.68
C GLY A 163 -4.86 1.63 -16.38
N ILE A 164 -3.98 0.98 -15.61
CA ILE A 164 -2.99 0.03 -16.13
C ILE A 164 -3.56 -1.39 -15.97
N SER A 165 -4.18 -1.90 -17.04
CA SER A 165 -4.72 -3.25 -17.05
C SER A 165 -3.62 -4.28 -17.37
N LEU A 166 -3.31 -5.13 -16.39
CA LEU A 166 -2.28 -6.15 -16.48
C LEU A 166 -2.89 -7.55 -16.41
N PRO A 167 -2.73 -8.42 -17.43
CA PRO A 167 -3.21 -9.79 -17.34
C PRO A 167 -2.50 -10.57 -16.22
N LEU A 168 -3.28 -11.17 -15.31
CA LEU A 168 -2.75 -11.83 -14.12
C LEU A 168 -1.82 -13.01 -14.47
N ASP A 169 -2.12 -13.75 -15.55
CA ASP A 169 -1.27 -14.84 -16.06
C ASP A 169 0.11 -14.33 -16.51
N LYS A 170 0.17 -13.14 -17.11
CA LYS A 170 1.44 -12.51 -17.50
C LYS A 170 2.26 -12.07 -16.30
N ILE A 171 1.61 -11.59 -15.23
CA ILE A 171 2.29 -11.27 -13.97
C ILE A 171 2.97 -12.52 -13.40
N TYR A 172 2.27 -13.66 -13.36
CA TYR A 172 2.86 -14.90 -12.86
C TYR A 172 3.97 -15.43 -13.76
N ARG A 173 3.82 -15.39 -15.09
CA ARG A 173 4.88 -15.77 -16.05
C ARG A 173 6.10 -14.84 -15.98
N MET A 174 5.91 -13.57 -15.62
CA MET A 174 7.02 -12.64 -15.40
C MET A 174 7.88 -13.08 -14.20
N MET A 175 7.29 -13.69 -13.17
CA MET A 175 8.05 -14.21 -12.02
C MET A 175 9.09 -15.25 -12.43
N ASP A 176 8.85 -16.03 -13.49
CA ASP A 176 9.83 -16.99 -14.03
C ASP A 176 11.08 -16.30 -14.59
N LYS A 177 11.02 -14.99 -14.88
CA LYS A 177 12.17 -14.17 -15.30
C LYS A 177 12.98 -13.63 -14.12
N LEU A 178 12.47 -13.75 -12.89
CA LEU A 178 13.20 -13.45 -11.66
C LEU A 178 13.99 -14.69 -11.21
N ASP A 179 14.81 -15.20 -12.11
CA ASP A 179 15.69 -16.35 -11.87
C ASP A 179 16.86 -16.01 -10.92
N HIS A 180 17.68 -17.00 -10.60
CA HIS A 180 18.86 -16.80 -9.75
C HIS A 180 19.80 -15.69 -10.27
N LYS A 181 19.93 -15.52 -11.59
CA LYS A 181 20.79 -14.48 -12.18
C LYS A 181 20.15 -13.09 -12.06
N ALA A 182 18.82 -12.99 -12.16
CA ALA A 182 18.08 -11.75 -11.92
C ALA A 182 18.15 -11.35 -10.44
N ILE A 183 17.95 -12.29 -9.53
CA ILE A 183 18.09 -12.05 -8.08
C ILE A 183 19.51 -11.62 -7.73
N GLN A 184 20.53 -12.27 -8.29
CA GLN A 184 21.91 -11.88 -8.07
C GLN A 184 22.21 -10.46 -8.56
N ARG A 185 21.75 -10.10 -9.77
CA ARG A 185 21.87 -8.73 -10.30
C ARG A 185 21.12 -7.71 -9.44
N LEU A 186 19.92 -8.05 -8.96
CA LEU A 186 19.16 -7.21 -8.04
C LEU A 186 19.98 -6.91 -6.78
N LYS A 187 20.52 -7.96 -6.13
CA LYS A 187 21.36 -7.83 -4.94
C LYS A 187 22.59 -6.97 -5.20
N GLU A 188 23.27 -7.17 -6.32
CA GLU A 188 24.44 -6.37 -6.71
C GLU A 188 24.09 -4.89 -6.94
N ILE A 189 23.00 -4.59 -7.66
CA ILE A 189 22.52 -3.23 -7.87
C ILE A 189 22.20 -2.57 -6.53
N THR A 190 21.45 -3.25 -5.66
CA THR A 190 21.08 -2.75 -4.34
C THR A 190 22.32 -2.48 -3.48
N TYR A 191 23.25 -3.43 -3.42
CA TYR A 191 24.50 -3.27 -2.66
C TYR A 191 25.31 -2.06 -3.14
N GLN A 192 25.50 -1.91 -4.46
CA GLN A 192 26.26 -0.79 -5.01
C GLN A 192 25.60 0.56 -4.71
N ASN A 193 24.27 0.64 -4.80
CA ASN A 193 23.54 1.85 -4.41
C ASN A 193 23.72 2.18 -2.93
N THR A 194 23.59 1.17 -2.05
CA THR A 194 23.82 1.35 -0.61
C THR A 194 25.26 1.81 -0.32
N LEU A 195 26.25 1.18 -0.97
CA LEU A 195 27.65 1.54 -0.83
C LEU A 195 27.93 2.98 -1.28
N ASN A 196 27.35 3.41 -2.40
CA ASN A 196 27.48 4.77 -2.91
C ASN A 196 26.86 5.80 -1.96
N LEU A 197 25.68 5.50 -1.39
CA LEU A 197 25.01 6.36 -0.42
C LEU A 197 25.83 6.56 0.86
N LEU A 198 26.61 5.55 1.26
CA LEU A 198 27.46 5.58 2.45
C LEU A 198 28.92 6.00 2.18
N GLY A 199 29.22 6.50 0.98
CA GLY A 199 30.56 7.00 0.64
C GLY A 199 31.62 5.90 0.51
N GLY A 200 31.23 4.68 0.13
CA GLY A 200 32.15 3.61 -0.22
C GLY A 200 32.56 2.70 0.94
N LYS A 201 31.97 2.85 2.13
CA LYS A 201 32.32 2.03 3.30
C LYS A 201 31.09 1.59 4.07
N ILE A 202 31.12 0.34 4.55
CA ILE A 202 30.09 -0.25 5.42
C ILE A 202 30.78 -0.66 6.71
N SER A 203 30.48 0.04 7.79
CA SER A 203 31.15 -0.19 9.09
C SER A 203 30.36 -1.13 10.00
N VAL A 204 29.04 -1.19 9.86
CA VAL A 204 28.16 -1.98 10.73
C VAL A 204 27.15 -2.75 9.88
N ILE A 205 26.96 -4.02 10.22
CA ILE A 205 25.93 -4.88 9.64
C ILE A 205 25.01 -5.37 10.74
N PHE A 206 23.74 -5.03 10.66
CA PHE A 206 22.70 -5.70 11.43
C PHE A 206 22.25 -6.97 10.72
N TYR A 207 22.20 -8.07 11.47
CA TYR A 207 21.74 -9.36 11.00
C TYR A 207 20.51 -9.80 11.79
N ASP A 208 19.42 -10.05 11.07
CA ASP A 208 18.20 -10.62 11.64
C ASP A 208 17.63 -11.72 10.75
N VAL A 209 16.90 -12.65 11.35
CA VAL A 209 16.30 -13.79 10.67
C VAL A 209 14.81 -13.82 11.01
N THR A 210 14.02 -13.67 9.96
CA THR A 210 12.56 -13.81 10.04
C THR A 210 12.11 -15.11 9.38
N THR A 211 10.99 -15.64 9.86
CA THR A 211 10.42 -16.88 9.36
C THR A 211 9.19 -16.57 8.51
N LEU A 212 9.16 -17.08 7.28
CA LEU A 212 8.00 -16.99 6.40
C LEU A 212 7.33 -18.35 6.33
N TYR A 213 6.06 -18.44 6.70
CA TYR A 213 5.28 -19.67 6.60
C TYR A 213 4.41 -19.67 5.33
N PHE A 214 4.08 -20.86 4.85
CA PHE A 214 3.16 -21.06 3.75
C PHE A 214 1.95 -21.82 4.27
N GLU A 215 0.74 -21.43 3.86
CA GLU A 215 -0.46 -22.22 4.10
C GLU A 215 -0.51 -23.38 3.11
N SER A 216 0.24 -24.44 3.41
CA SER A 216 0.43 -25.61 2.56
C SER A 216 0.79 -26.81 3.43
N PHE A 217 0.52 -28.02 2.94
CA PHE A 217 1.00 -29.24 3.59
C PHE A 217 2.22 -29.82 2.88
N ASP A 218 2.63 -29.21 1.77
CA ASP A 218 3.70 -29.70 0.92
C ASP A 218 5.04 -29.07 1.30
N SER A 219 5.96 -29.93 1.73
CA SER A 219 7.35 -29.56 1.95
C SER A 219 8.19 -29.85 0.71
N ASP A 220 9.17 -28.99 0.43
CA ASP A 220 10.17 -29.19 -0.63
C ASP A 220 11.60 -28.99 -0.08
N GLU A 221 12.59 -28.77 -0.93
CA GLU A 221 13.99 -28.59 -0.50
C GLU A 221 14.17 -27.37 0.43
N LEU A 222 13.35 -26.33 0.27
CA LEU A 222 13.44 -25.07 1.00
C LEU A 222 12.30 -24.93 2.01
N LYS A 223 11.06 -25.20 1.60
CA LYS A 223 9.87 -25.16 2.45
C LYS A 223 9.85 -26.41 3.34
N LYS A 224 10.24 -26.27 4.60
CA LYS A 224 10.25 -27.36 5.59
C LYS A 224 9.56 -26.94 6.87
N CYS A 225 8.81 -27.83 7.50
CA CYS A 225 8.24 -27.58 8.82
C CYS A 225 9.37 -27.45 9.85
N GLY A 226 9.33 -26.35 10.61
CA GLY A 226 10.37 -26.03 11.58
C GLY A 226 9.82 -25.28 12.78
N PHE A 227 10.73 -24.67 13.55
CA PHE A 227 10.35 -23.87 14.70
C PHE A 227 9.62 -22.60 14.23
N SER A 228 8.34 -22.48 14.62
CA SER A 228 7.49 -21.36 14.24
C SER A 228 7.33 -20.39 15.39
N LYS A 229 7.70 -19.13 15.18
CA LYS A 229 7.42 -18.03 16.12
C LYS A 229 5.91 -17.75 16.25
N ASP A 230 5.13 -18.07 15.21
CA ASP A 230 3.67 -17.86 15.13
C ASP A 230 2.85 -19.10 15.52
N SER A 231 3.47 -20.11 16.15
CA SER A 231 2.83 -21.38 16.52
C SER A 231 2.25 -22.18 15.35
N LYS A 232 2.72 -21.94 14.11
CA LYS A 232 2.33 -22.66 12.89
C LYS A 232 3.26 -23.85 12.60
N HIS A 233 3.48 -24.71 13.60
CA HIS A 233 4.45 -25.81 13.51
C HIS A 233 4.18 -26.83 12.39
N ASN A 234 2.91 -26.98 12.01
CA ASN A 234 2.48 -27.91 10.95
C ASN A 234 2.50 -27.28 9.55
N GLN A 235 2.90 -26.02 9.43
CA GLN A 235 3.01 -25.32 8.16
C GLN A 235 4.49 -25.26 7.74
N PRO A 236 4.82 -25.58 6.49
CA PRO A 236 6.17 -25.50 5.99
C PRO A 236 6.61 -24.03 5.94
N GLN A 237 7.88 -23.83 6.28
CA GLN A 237 8.47 -22.52 6.50
C GLN A 237 9.76 -22.37 5.72
N VAL A 238 10.18 -21.12 5.58
CA VAL A 238 11.45 -20.69 5.02
C VAL A 238 12.02 -19.62 5.94
N LEU A 239 13.32 -19.69 6.22
CA LEU A 239 14.01 -18.63 6.96
C LEU A 239 14.58 -17.61 5.99
N LEU A 240 14.31 -16.34 6.24
CA LEU A 240 14.85 -15.20 5.52
C LEU A 240 15.81 -14.45 6.45
N ALA A 241 17.11 -14.58 6.18
CA ALA A 241 18.15 -13.81 6.82
C ALA A 241 18.35 -12.50 6.07
N LEU A 242 18.25 -11.37 6.76
CA LEU A 242 18.41 -10.03 6.19
C LEU A 242 19.65 -9.35 6.78
N MET A 243 20.43 -8.71 5.92
CA MET A 243 21.58 -7.90 6.30
C MET A 243 21.34 -6.45 5.88
N VAL A 244 21.42 -5.54 6.85
CA VAL A 244 21.25 -4.09 6.63
C VAL A 244 22.36 -3.29 7.29
N THR A 245 22.58 -2.06 6.83
CA THR A 245 23.55 -1.13 7.41
C THR A 245 23.02 -0.50 8.70
N ALA A 246 23.86 0.30 9.38
CA ALA A 246 23.46 1.08 10.55
C ALA A 246 22.25 1.99 10.29
N GLU A 247 22.14 2.51 9.08
CA GLU A 247 21.09 3.41 8.59
C GLU A 247 19.84 2.65 8.12
N GLY A 248 19.85 1.31 8.18
CA GLY A 248 18.76 0.46 7.72
C GLY A 248 18.74 0.23 6.20
N LEU A 249 19.83 0.55 5.49
CA LEU A 249 19.91 0.30 4.05
C LEU A 249 20.17 -1.19 3.78
N PRO A 250 19.50 -1.81 2.79
CA PRO A 250 19.68 -3.22 2.48
C PRO A 250 21.05 -3.50 1.87
N LEU A 251 21.70 -4.58 2.32
CA LEU A 251 22.97 -5.06 1.78
C LEU A 251 22.80 -6.35 0.99
N ASP A 252 22.24 -7.37 1.62
CA ASP A 252 21.93 -8.65 1.00
C ASP A 252 20.91 -9.41 1.86
N TYR A 253 20.38 -10.52 1.34
CA TYR A 253 19.53 -11.44 2.09
C TYR A 253 19.85 -12.88 1.70
N GLU A 254 19.72 -13.82 2.62
CA GLU A 254 19.87 -15.24 2.32
C GLU A 254 18.61 -16.00 2.75
N VAL A 255 18.31 -17.05 2.00
CA VAL A 255 17.10 -17.86 2.21
C VAL A 255 17.53 -19.27 2.58
N PHE A 256 17.04 -19.77 3.71
CA PHE A 256 17.40 -21.09 4.25
C PHE A 256 16.16 -21.96 4.48
N PRO A 257 16.32 -23.29 4.47
CA PRO A 257 15.22 -24.18 4.81
C PRO A 257 14.64 -23.93 6.20
N GLY A 258 13.30 -23.97 6.32
CA GLY A 258 12.58 -23.59 7.55
C GLY A 258 12.88 -24.44 8.79
N ASN A 259 13.42 -25.65 8.61
CA ASN A 259 13.79 -26.56 9.70
C ASN A 259 15.22 -26.35 10.21
N ILE A 260 15.99 -25.43 9.62
CA ILE A 260 17.33 -25.11 10.10
C ILE A 260 17.23 -24.29 11.40
N TYR A 261 18.11 -24.57 12.35
CA TYR A 261 18.24 -23.74 13.54
C TYR A 261 18.83 -22.38 13.17
N GLU A 262 18.20 -21.29 13.61
CA GLU A 262 18.60 -19.90 13.27
C GLU A 262 20.11 -19.66 13.51
N GLY A 263 20.70 -20.22 14.57
CA GLY A 263 22.12 -20.05 14.82
C GLY A 263 23.03 -20.62 13.70
N LYS A 264 22.58 -21.61 12.93
CA LYS A 264 23.37 -22.13 11.79
C LYS A 264 23.35 -21.23 10.55
N THR A 265 22.58 -20.14 10.57
CA THR A 265 22.43 -19.23 9.40
C THR A 265 23.47 -18.11 9.39
N LEU A 266 23.92 -17.66 10.57
CA LEU A 266 24.77 -16.47 10.74
C LEU A 266 26.11 -16.59 10.03
N ILE A 267 26.90 -17.62 10.36
CA ILE A 267 28.25 -17.79 9.82
C ILE A 267 28.23 -17.97 8.28
N PRO A 268 27.40 -18.85 7.70
CA PRO A 268 27.34 -18.99 6.24
C PRO A 268 26.91 -17.72 5.51
N ALA A 269 25.98 -16.94 6.07
CA ALA A 269 25.56 -15.67 5.49
C ALA A 269 26.70 -14.64 5.51
N LEU A 270 27.42 -14.55 6.63
CA LEU A 270 28.56 -13.67 6.80
C LEU A 270 29.75 -14.02 5.87
N GLU A 271 30.06 -15.31 5.72
CA GLU A 271 31.11 -15.76 4.81
C GLU A 271 30.76 -15.42 3.35
N LYS A 272 29.50 -15.63 2.95
CA LYS A 272 29.02 -15.28 1.60
C LYS A 272 29.14 -13.78 1.34
N ILE A 273 28.68 -12.92 2.26
CA ILE A 273 28.70 -11.47 2.04
C ILE A 273 30.13 -10.93 2.04
N SER A 274 30.99 -11.44 2.93
CA SER A 274 32.41 -11.09 2.98
C SER A 274 33.13 -11.47 1.68
N GLN A 275 32.91 -12.68 1.16
CA GLN A 275 33.49 -13.11 -0.12
C GLN A 275 32.93 -12.35 -1.32
N LYS A 276 31.63 -12.07 -1.32
CA LYS A 276 30.94 -11.44 -2.45
C LYS A 276 31.31 -9.96 -2.62
N TYR A 277 31.51 -9.24 -1.52
CA TYR A 277 31.70 -7.80 -1.55
C TYR A 277 33.05 -7.30 -1.02
N ASN A 278 33.95 -8.21 -0.62
CA ASN A 278 35.28 -7.89 -0.10
C ASN A 278 35.24 -6.86 1.05
N ILE A 279 34.47 -7.17 2.08
CA ILE A 279 34.30 -6.29 3.25
C ILE A 279 35.56 -6.38 4.11
N GLU A 280 36.29 -5.26 4.22
CA GLU A 280 37.60 -5.22 4.88
C GLU A 280 37.54 -5.00 6.40
N GLU A 281 36.56 -4.25 6.91
CA GLU A 281 36.40 -3.97 8.33
C GLU A 281 34.93 -3.76 8.64
N VAL A 282 34.35 -4.58 9.52
CA VAL A 282 32.92 -4.49 9.84
C VAL A 282 32.60 -4.98 11.25
N ILE A 283 31.62 -4.34 11.86
CA ILE A 283 31.02 -4.75 13.13
C ILE A 283 29.69 -5.44 12.83
N LEU A 284 29.63 -6.74 13.08
CA LEU A 284 28.39 -7.52 13.00
C LEU A 284 27.57 -7.34 14.27
N VAL A 285 26.29 -7.03 14.13
CA VAL A 285 25.34 -6.97 15.24
C VAL A 285 24.24 -7.99 15.03
N ALA A 286 24.10 -8.92 15.97
CA ALA A 286 23.12 -10.01 15.89
C ALA A 286 22.47 -10.31 17.24
N ASP A 287 21.24 -10.84 17.22
CA ASP A 287 20.54 -11.27 18.43
C ASP A 287 21.20 -12.51 19.06
N SER A 288 21.14 -12.53 20.39
CA SER A 288 21.48 -13.64 21.28
C SER A 288 20.88 -14.99 20.89
N ALA A 289 19.69 -15.00 20.30
CA ALA A 289 18.99 -16.22 19.93
C ALA A 289 19.74 -17.05 18.86
N MET A 290 20.61 -16.38 18.09
CA MET A 290 21.37 -16.96 16.98
C MET A 290 22.78 -17.40 17.39
N LEU A 291 23.12 -17.35 18.67
CA LEU A 291 24.48 -17.60 19.15
C LEU A 291 24.59 -18.89 19.93
N SER A 292 25.30 -19.84 19.33
CA SER A 292 25.86 -21.01 20.01
C SER A 292 27.32 -20.74 20.40
N GLU A 293 27.88 -21.57 21.29
CA GLU A 293 29.32 -21.55 21.61
C GLU A 293 30.17 -21.71 20.34
N ASP A 294 29.77 -22.60 19.42
CA ASP A 294 30.42 -22.78 18.12
C ASP A 294 30.43 -21.49 17.27
N ASN A 295 29.34 -20.72 17.29
CA ASN A 295 29.28 -19.46 16.55
C ASN A 295 30.21 -18.42 17.16
N ILE A 296 30.29 -18.33 18.48
CA ILE A 296 31.20 -17.40 19.16
C ILE A 296 32.66 -17.74 18.81
N LEU A 297 33.03 -19.02 18.86
CA LEU A 297 34.37 -19.47 18.48
C LEU A 297 34.70 -19.13 17.01
N LYS A 298 33.74 -19.30 16.11
CA LYS A 298 33.89 -18.92 14.69
C LYS A 298 33.95 -17.40 14.49
N LEU A 299 33.17 -16.63 15.24
CA LEU A 299 33.24 -15.17 15.18
C LEU A 299 34.57 -14.66 15.75
N ASP A 300 35.10 -15.30 16.78
CA ASP A 300 36.43 -14.99 17.32
C ASP A 300 37.55 -15.28 16.32
N SER A 301 37.47 -16.36 15.53
CA SER A 301 38.43 -16.59 14.44
C SER A 301 38.29 -15.60 13.29
N LEU A 302 37.11 -14.99 13.10
CA LEU A 302 36.88 -13.95 12.11
C LEU A 302 37.41 -12.57 12.53
N LYS A 303 37.75 -12.36 13.81
CA LYS A 303 38.45 -11.14 14.26
C LYS A 303 39.79 -10.95 13.57
N GLU A 304 40.47 -12.04 13.22
CA GLU A 304 41.72 -12.00 12.44
C GLU A 304 41.52 -11.44 11.03
N LYS A 305 40.27 -11.41 10.54
CA LYS A 305 39.86 -10.80 9.27
C LYS A 305 39.20 -9.42 9.45
N ASN A 306 39.47 -8.73 10.57
CA ASN A 306 38.90 -7.44 10.94
C ASN A 306 37.35 -7.43 11.04
N ILE A 307 36.74 -8.58 11.31
CA ILE A 307 35.30 -8.68 11.58
C ILE A 307 35.12 -8.68 13.10
N SER A 308 34.62 -7.57 13.63
CA SER A 308 34.21 -7.45 15.02
C SER A 308 32.73 -7.79 15.17
N TYR A 309 32.28 -8.08 16.39
CA TYR A 309 30.87 -8.39 16.63
C TYR A 309 30.36 -7.81 17.95
N ILE A 310 29.09 -7.42 17.94
CA ILE A 310 28.29 -7.06 19.11
C ILE A 310 27.11 -8.03 19.15
N VAL A 311 26.95 -8.68 20.28
CA VAL A 311 25.96 -9.73 20.42
C VAL A 311 25.20 -9.59 21.72
N GLY A 312 23.90 -9.83 21.66
CA GLY A 312 23.11 -10.03 22.87
C GLY A 312 23.61 -11.29 23.58
N ALA A 313 23.86 -11.22 24.88
CA ALA A 313 24.19 -12.39 25.69
C ALA A 313 23.26 -12.46 26.90
N ARG A 314 22.71 -13.65 27.17
CA ARG A 314 21.90 -13.86 28.37
C ARG A 314 22.83 -13.87 29.58
N LEU A 315 22.60 -12.99 30.56
CA LEU A 315 23.47 -12.86 31.73
C LEU A 315 23.72 -14.20 32.43
N LYS A 316 22.71 -15.10 32.48
CA LYS A 316 22.81 -16.43 33.10
C LYS A 316 23.84 -17.36 32.44
N SER A 317 24.04 -17.27 31.12
CA SER A 317 24.94 -18.16 30.38
C SER A 317 26.39 -17.65 30.34
N LEU A 318 26.67 -16.46 30.87
CA LEU A 318 28.02 -15.89 30.83
C LEU A 318 28.96 -16.50 31.89
N PRO A 319 30.28 -16.54 31.62
CA PRO A 319 31.31 -16.87 32.62
C PRO A 319 31.20 -16.00 33.87
N ALA A 320 31.52 -16.56 35.04
CA ALA A 320 31.42 -15.89 36.34
C ALA A 320 32.23 -14.58 36.40
N VAL A 321 33.39 -14.53 35.73
CA VAL A 321 34.24 -13.34 35.65
C VAL A 321 33.52 -12.19 34.94
N LEU A 322 32.87 -12.46 33.81
CA LEU A 322 32.10 -11.46 33.05
C LEU A 322 30.86 -11.03 33.82
N LYS A 323 30.14 -11.98 34.45
CA LYS A 323 29.00 -11.66 35.33
C LYS A 323 29.40 -10.71 36.45
N LYS A 324 30.53 -10.95 37.11
CA LYS A 324 31.00 -10.10 38.20
C LYS A 324 31.32 -8.69 37.72
N LYS A 325 31.99 -8.55 36.57
CA LYS A 325 32.25 -7.22 35.95
C LYS A 325 30.97 -6.48 35.58
N ILE A 326 30.01 -7.19 34.99
CA ILE A 326 28.72 -6.61 34.57
C ILE A 326 27.87 -6.23 35.79
N LEU A 327 27.92 -6.98 36.90
CA LEU A 327 27.11 -6.70 38.09
C LEU A 327 27.78 -5.72 39.08
N ASP A 328 28.97 -5.24 38.75
CA ASP A 328 29.72 -4.31 39.60
C ASP A 328 29.12 -2.89 39.51
N PRO A 329 28.57 -2.34 40.61
CA PRO A 329 27.96 -1.02 40.61
C PRO A 329 28.93 0.11 40.24
N GLU A 330 30.24 -0.05 40.45
CA GLU A 330 31.23 0.97 40.12
C GLU A 330 31.50 1.10 38.62
N ASN A 331 31.06 0.13 37.81
CA ASN A 331 31.21 0.16 36.35
C ASN A 331 30.05 0.88 35.63
N TYR A 332 29.06 1.39 36.36
CA TYR A 332 27.93 2.14 35.80
C TYR A 332 28.05 3.63 36.14
N PRO A 333 27.92 4.52 35.14
CA PRO A 333 28.00 5.98 35.34
C PRO A 333 26.79 6.57 36.07
#